data_AF-A0A0M9ZIN9-F1
#
_entry.id   AF-A0A0M9ZIN9-F1
#
_cell.length_a   1.000
_cell.length_b   1.000
_cell.length_c   1.000
_cell.angle_alpha   90.00
_cell.angle_beta   90.00
_cell.angle_gamma   90.00
#
_symmetry.space_group_name_H-M   'P 1'
#
loop_
_entity.id
_entity.type
_entity.pdbx_description
1 polymer ?
#
loop_
_entity_poly.entity_id
_entity_poly.type
_entity_poly.pdbx_seq_one_letter_code
_entity_poly.pdbx_strand_id
1 'polypeptide(L)'
;MSCLALAGCSSSGAHSDGGGAGKNGASATGPSGSAGAAGSVGTIPVGAGPQTTYTVQQQPPAGSCHYRMEKGEPLEDLRCNPGAVSPAVTQANLASTICRKGGYTKDIRPPEAVTGKEKRLNAASYGYKGRLGDAEYDH
;
A
#
# COMPACT_ATOMS: atom_id res chain seq x y z
N MET A 1 -28.87 13.11 9.20
CA MET A 1 -28.27 11.94 8.55
C MET A 1 -27.49 12.42 7.33
N SER A 2 -26.15 12.47 7.42
CA SER A 2 -25.30 12.79 6.27
C SER A 2 -24.93 11.50 5.55
N CYS A 3 -25.43 11.32 4.33
CA CYS A 3 -24.93 10.30 3.43
C CYS A 3 -23.55 10.73 2.92
N LEU A 4 -22.49 10.04 3.36
CA LEU A 4 -21.19 10.14 2.72
C LEU A 4 -21.28 9.46 1.35
N ALA A 5 -21.31 10.27 0.28
CA ALA A 5 -21.21 9.76 -1.07
C ALA A 5 -19.78 9.24 -1.31
N LEU A 6 -19.65 7.93 -1.51
CA LEU A 6 -18.41 7.31 -1.96
C LEU A 6 -18.24 7.61 -3.45
N ALA A 7 -17.23 8.41 -3.80
CA ALA A 7 -16.92 8.73 -5.19
C ALA A 7 -16.10 7.59 -5.81
N GLY A 8 -16.75 6.72 -6.60
CA GLY A 8 -16.06 5.71 -7.41
C GLY A 8 -15.47 6.30 -8.70
N CYS A 9 -14.76 5.49 -9.48
CA CYS A 9 -14.31 5.87 -10.83
C CYS A 9 -15.51 5.90 -11.80
N SER A 10 -16.42 6.85 -11.64
CA SER A 10 -17.47 7.10 -12.62
C SER A 10 -16.96 8.12 -13.64
N SER A 11 -16.96 7.74 -14.91
CA SER A 11 -16.59 8.64 -16.01
C SER A 11 -17.67 9.70 -16.18
N SER A 12 -17.48 10.88 -15.60
CA SER A 12 -18.17 12.07 -16.08
C SER A 12 -17.57 12.41 -17.45
N GLY A 13 -18.18 11.93 -18.52
CA GLY A 13 -17.91 12.42 -19.87
C GLY A 13 -18.32 13.88 -19.94
N ALA A 14 -17.37 14.78 -19.74
CA ALA A 14 -17.50 16.18 -20.07
C ALA A 14 -16.38 16.55 -21.04
N HIS A 15 -16.81 16.96 -22.23
CA HIS A 15 -15.96 17.45 -23.30
C HIS A 15 -15.11 18.64 -22.84
N SER A 16 -13.93 18.71 -23.45
CA SER A 16 -12.82 19.65 -23.26
C SER A 16 -13.21 21.12 -23.08
N ASP A 17 -12.44 21.85 -22.26
CA ASP A 17 -11.68 22.99 -22.75
C ASP A 17 -10.42 23.24 -21.89
N GLY A 18 -9.40 23.80 -22.52
CA GLY A 18 -8.04 23.90 -21.99
C GLY A 18 -7.80 25.09 -21.06
N GLY A 19 -6.66 25.07 -20.39
CA GLY A 19 -6.17 26.19 -19.59
C GLY A 19 -4.96 25.78 -18.76
N GLY A 20 -3.77 26.25 -19.15
CA GLY A 20 -2.49 25.75 -18.66
C GLY A 20 -1.97 26.33 -17.34
N ALA A 21 -0.79 25.80 -17.00
CA ALA A 21 0.29 26.34 -16.19
C ALA A 21 0.05 26.62 -14.69
N GLY A 22 0.81 25.89 -13.85
CA GLY A 22 1.03 26.25 -12.45
C GLY A 22 1.99 25.28 -11.76
N LYS A 23 3.28 25.62 -11.79
CA LYS A 23 4.34 24.98 -10.99
C LYS A 23 4.02 25.12 -9.49
N ASN A 24 4.34 24.09 -8.69
CA ASN A 24 5.17 24.17 -7.47
C ASN A 24 4.99 22.91 -6.62
N GLY A 25 6.11 22.31 -6.23
CA GLY A 25 6.16 21.09 -5.43
C GLY A 25 5.87 21.30 -3.95
N ALA A 26 5.67 20.19 -3.27
CA ALA A 26 5.90 20.07 -1.85
C ALA A 26 6.33 18.63 -1.54
N SER A 27 7.62 18.46 -1.31
CA SER A 27 8.19 17.26 -0.70
C SER A 27 7.69 17.18 0.74
N ALA A 28 6.93 16.14 1.06
CA ALA A 28 6.62 15.80 2.45
C ALA A 28 7.59 14.71 2.91
N THR A 29 8.68 15.13 3.57
CA THR A 29 9.52 14.30 4.42
C THR A 29 8.70 13.78 5.60
N GLY A 30 8.29 12.52 5.57
CA GLY A 30 7.73 11.81 6.72
C GLY A 30 8.84 11.04 7.48
N PRO A 31 8.88 11.10 8.82
CA PRO A 31 9.89 10.37 9.59
C PRO A 31 9.64 8.85 9.56
N SER A 32 10.73 8.09 9.50
CA SER A 32 10.76 6.67 9.81
C SER A 32 10.42 6.44 11.28
N GLY A 33 9.49 5.53 11.56
CA GLY A 33 9.20 5.08 12.93
C GLY A 33 8.22 3.92 12.96
N SER A 34 8.68 2.76 13.40
CA SER A 34 7.92 1.50 13.58
C SER A 34 7.05 1.50 14.83
N ALA A 35 5.94 0.76 14.81
CA ALA A 35 5.58 -0.34 15.73
C ALA A 35 4.06 -0.51 15.84
N GLY A 36 3.60 -1.75 15.78
CA GLY A 36 2.19 -2.12 15.79
C GLY A 36 1.55 -2.24 17.17
N ALA A 37 0.24 -2.42 17.16
CA ALA A 37 -0.52 -3.10 18.20
C ALA A 37 -1.80 -3.67 17.54
N ALA A 38 -2.07 -4.95 17.80
CA ALA A 38 -3.27 -5.64 17.33
C ALA A 38 -4.50 -5.25 18.18
N GLY A 39 -5.65 -5.13 17.53
CA GLY A 39 -6.94 -5.49 18.11
C GLY A 39 -7.75 -4.39 18.81
N SER A 40 -8.42 -3.56 18.02
CA SER A 40 -9.75 -2.97 18.27
C SER A 40 -10.35 -2.71 16.89
N VAL A 41 -11.64 -2.40 16.72
CA VAL A 41 -12.10 -1.71 15.48
C VAL A 41 -11.53 -0.29 15.54
N GLY A 42 -10.22 -0.22 15.44
CA GLY A 42 -9.39 0.95 15.62
C GLY A 42 -9.18 1.61 14.28
N THR A 43 -8.78 2.88 14.32
CA THR A 43 -8.30 3.62 13.17
C THR A 43 -7.31 2.76 12.37
N ILE A 44 -7.61 2.51 11.09
CA ILE A 44 -6.69 1.80 10.19
C ILE A 44 -5.35 2.57 10.18
N PRO A 45 -4.20 1.90 10.35
CA PRO A 45 -2.90 2.56 10.32
C PRO A 45 -2.72 3.40 9.06
N VAL A 46 -2.01 4.52 9.16
CA VAL A 46 -1.61 5.31 7.99
C VAL A 46 -0.19 4.89 7.61
N GLY A 47 0.01 4.47 6.37
CA GLY A 47 1.32 4.08 5.85
C GLY A 47 2.19 5.28 5.48
N ALA A 48 3.44 5.04 5.10
CA ALA A 48 4.35 6.11 4.65
C ALA A 48 3.87 6.81 3.37
N GLY A 49 3.03 6.15 2.58
CA GLY A 49 2.58 6.64 1.28
C GLY A 49 3.67 6.57 0.20
N PRO A 50 3.42 7.19 -0.97
CA PRO A 50 4.40 7.26 -2.05
C PRO A 50 5.67 7.98 -1.62
N GLN A 51 6.84 7.43 -1.96
CA GLN A 51 8.14 8.02 -1.66
C GLN A 51 8.89 8.38 -2.94
N THR A 52 9.67 9.46 -2.91
CA THR A 52 10.60 9.81 -3.99
C THR A 52 11.83 8.90 -4.01
N THR A 53 12.15 8.27 -2.88
CA THR A 53 13.20 7.27 -2.74
C THR A 53 12.71 6.21 -1.77
N TYR A 54 12.67 4.97 -2.25
CA TYR A 54 12.26 3.83 -1.44
C TYR A 54 13.46 3.18 -0.77
N THR A 55 13.30 2.89 0.51
CA THR A 55 14.21 2.03 1.28
C THR A 55 13.49 0.74 1.64
N VAL A 56 14.25 -0.32 1.85
CA VAL A 56 13.72 -1.61 2.31
C VAL A 56 12.98 -1.43 3.63
N GLN A 57 11.68 -1.72 3.63
CA GLN A 57 10.88 -1.77 4.83
C GLN A 57 11.35 -2.92 5.72
N GLN A 58 11.48 -2.63 7.02
CA GLN A 58 11.73 -3.65 8.01
C GLN A 58 10.59 -4.68 8.01
N GLN A 59 10.95 -5.93 7.71
CA GLN A 59 10.03 -7.06 7.81
C GLN A 59 10.02 -7.64 9.23
N PRO A 60 8.97 -8.35 9.64
CA PRO A 60 8.93 -9.02 10.93
C PRO A 60 10.11 -10.01 11.11
N PRO A 61 10.53 -10.31 12.35
CA PRO A 61 11.60 -11.27 12.60
C PRO A 61 11.35 -12.64 11.95
N ALA A 62 12.42 -13.36 11.63
CA ALA A 62 12.30 -14.68 11.03
C ALA A 62 11.49 -15.64 11.94
N GLY A 63 10.52 -16.34 11.36
CA GLY A 63 9.62 -17.26 12.06
C GLY A 63 8.59 -16.61 12.98
N SER A 64 8.45 -15.29 13.00
CA SER A 64 7.47 -14.60 13.86
C SER A 64 6.05 -14.56 13.32
N CYS A 65 5.85 -14.89 12.03
CA CYS A 65 4.56 -14.81 11.36
C CYS A 65 4.01 -16.20 11.06
N HIS A 66 2.69 -16.35 11.11
CA HIS A 66 2.03 -17.63 10.87
C HIS A 66 0.87 -17.48 9.89
N TYR A 67 0.87 -18.32 8.85
CA TYR A 67 -0.28 -18.41 7.96
C TYR A 67 -1.53 -18.81 8.74
N ARG A 68 -2.65 -18.24 8.34
CA ARG A 68 -3.99 -18.71 8.71
C ARG A 68 -4.51 -19.57 7.58
N MET A 69 -5.47 -20.44 7.86
CA MET A 69 -6.11 -21.27 6.84
C MET A 69 -7.58 -20.90 6.75
N GLU A 70 -8.06 -20.60 5.55
CA GLU A 70 -9.47 -20.38 5.29
C GLU A 70 -9.89 -21.17 4.04
N LYS A 71 -10.86 -22.08 4.18
CA LYS A 71 -11.37 -22.93 3.09
C LYS A 71 -10.28 -23.72 2.34
N GLY A 72 -9.19 -24.06 3.03
CA GLY A 72 -8.06 -24.80 2.45
C GLY A 72 -6.98 -23.91 1.84
N GLU A 73 -7.20 -22.60 1.76
CA GLU A 73 -6.23 -21.64 1.22
C GLU A 73 -5.45 -20.95 2.37
N PRO A 74 -4.13 -20.73 2.20
CA PRO A 74 -3.34 -19.97 3.16
C PRO A 74 -3.66 -18.47 3.05
N LEU A 75 -3.96 -17.85 4.19
CA LEU A 75 -4.09 -16.40 4.36
C LEU A 75 -2.95 -15.85 5.22
N GLU A 76 -2.65 -14.57 5.04
CA GLU A 76 -1.65 -13.89 5.83
C GLU A 76 -2.02 -13.73 7.31
N ASP A 77 -0.98 -13.67 8.17
CA ASP A 77 -1.10 -13.28 9.58
C ASP A 77 -1.50 -11.80 9.69
N LEU A 78 -2.70 -11.51 10.22
CA LEU A 78 -3.19 -10.14 10.41
C LEU A 78 -2.32 -9.31 11.36
N ARG A 79 -1.51 -9.93 12.22
CA ARG A 79 -0.58 -9.20 13.11
C ARG A 79 0.68 -8.78 12.38
N CYS A 80 1.12 -9.56 11.40
CA CYS A 80 2.26 -9.21 10.55
C CYS A 80 1.86 -8.29 9.40
N ASN A 81 0.63 -8.43 8.89
CA ASN A 81 0.08 -7.66 7.78
C ASN A 81 -1.24 -6.96 8.20
N PRO A 82 -1.18 -5.93 9.07
CA PRO A 82 -2.38 -5.24 9.55
C PRO A 82 -3.06 -4.35 8.48
N GLY A 83 -2.42 -4.15 7.32
CA GLY A 83 -2.84 -3.19 6.30
C GLY A 83 -2.62 -1.73 6.75
N ALA A 84 -2.70 -0.80 5.79
CA ALA A 84 -2.63 0.62 6.07
C ALA A 84 -3.32 1.45 4.96
N VAL A 85 -3.83 2.63 5.31
CA VAL A 85 -4.29 3.63 4.33
C VAL A 85 -3.11 4.45 3.80
N SER A 86 -3.20 4.88 2.54
CA SER A 86 -2.23 5.83 1.98
C SER A 86 -2.62 7.26 2.37
N PRO A 87 -1.70 8.07 2.94
CA PRO A 87 -1.97 9.48 3.21
C PRO A 87 -2.15 10.31 1.92
N ALA A 88 -1.72 9.79 0.76
CA ALA A 88 -1.88 10.46 -0.54
C ALA A 88 -3.28 10.24 -1.16
N VAL A 89 -4.07 9.31 -0.63
CA VAL A 89 -5.38 8.94 -1.19
C VAL A 89 -6.47 9.33 -0.21
N THR A 90 -7.40 10.15 -0.67
CA THR A 90 -8.58 10.57 0.09
C THR A 90 -9.83 10.34 -0.76
N GLN A 91 -11.00 10.23 -0.12
CA GLN A 91 -12.26 10.08 -0.87
C GLN A 91 -12.47 11.22 -1.89
N ALA A 92 -12.08 12.44 -1.53
CA ALA A 92 -12.22 13.61 -2.39
C ALA A 92 -11.29 13.60 -3.61
N ASN A 93 -10.17 12.85 -3.59
CA ASN A 93 -9.17 12.88 -4.65
C ASN A 93 -9.10 11.60 -5.49
N LEU A 94 -9.99 10.62 -5.26
CA LEU A 94 -9.97 9.32 -5.96
C LEU A 94 -9.94 9.47 -7.48
N ALA A 95 -10.70 10.43 -8.02
CA ALA A 95 -10.76 10.70 -9.45
C ALA A 95 -9.40 11.08 -10.07
N SER A 96 -8.59 11.87 -9.34
CA SER A 96 -7.28 12.36 -9.82
C SER A 96 -6.10 11.53 -9.33
N THR A 97 -6.28 10.69 -8.31
CA THR A 97 -5.23 9.79 -7.80
C THR A 97 -5.37 8.38 -8.37
N ILE A 98 -6.41 7.65 -7.99
CA ILE A 98 -6.64 6.25 -8.36
C ILE A 98 -7.18 6.13 -9.80
N CYS A 99 -8.17 6.95 -10.16
CA CYS A 99 -8.92 6.81 -11.41
C CYS A 99 -8.29 7.53 -12.61
N ARG A 100 -7.13 8.17 -12.44
CA ARG A 100 -6.49 8.90 -13.55
C ARG A 100 -6.01 7.94 -14.63
N LYS A 101 -5.94 8.42 -15.87
CA LYS A 101 -5.29 7.70 -16.97
C LYS A 101 -3.82 7.40 -16.60
N GLY A 102 -3.39 6.15 -16.77
CA GLY A 102 -2.07 5.67 -16.34
C GLY A 102 -2.04 5.08 -14.92
N GLY A 103 -3.12 5.23 -14.15
CA GLY A 103 -3.30 4.63 -12.84
C GLY A 103 -2.42 5.24 -11.74
N TYR A 104 -2.61 4.73 -10.52
CA TYR A 104 -1.85 5.14 -9.34
C TYR A 104 -0.61 4.27 -9.08
N THR A 105 -0.72 2.96 -9.33
CA THR A 105 0.28 1.96 -8.94
C THR A 105 1.63 2.15 -9.62
N LYS A 106 1.65 2.63 -10.87
CA LYS A 106 2.89 2.89 -11.62
C LYS A 106 3.82 3.85 -10.88
N ASP A 107 3.27 4.85 -10.19
CA ASP A 107 4.05 5.92 -9.57
C ASP A 107 4.48 5.59 -8.14
N ILE A 108 3.90 4.55 -7.54
CA ILE A 108 4.09 4.21 -6.13
C ILE A 108 4.78 2.88 -5.92
N ARG A 109 4.97 2.09 -6.98
CA ARG A 109 5.65 0.80 -6.91
C ARG A 109 7.14 1.02 -6.61
N PRO A 110 7.68 0.48 -5.50
CA PRO A 110 9.12 0.55 -5.26
C PRO A 110 9.90 -0.21 -6.34
N PRO A 111 11.18 0.14 -6.58
CA PRO A 111 12.04 -0.61 -7.48
C PRO A 111 12.15 -2.09 -7.08
N GLU A 112 12.32 -2.99 -8.04
CA GLU A 112 12.45 -4.43 -7.80
C GLU A 112 13.59 -4.78 -6.83
N ALA A 113 14.68 -4.01 -6.84
CA ALA A 113 15.78 -4.20 -5.90
C ALA A 113 15.34 -4.05 -4.42
N VAL A 114 14.34 -3.20 -4.16
CA VAL A 114 13.74 -2.99 -2.84
C VAL A 114 12.79 -4.14 -2.53
N THR A 115 11.76 -4.35 -3.35
CA THR A 115 10.73 -5.37 -3.10
C THR A 115 11.29 -6.79 -3.13
N GLY A 116 12.32 -7.07 -3.94
CA GLY A 116 13.01 -8.35 -3.97
C GLY A 116 13.78 -8.65 -2.67
N LYS A 117 14.35 -7.62 -2.01
CA LYS A 117 14.96 -7.79 -0.68
C LYS A 117 13.88 -7.95 0.41
N GLU A 118 12.80 -7.20 0.33
CA GLU A 118 11.67 -7.33 1.26
C GLU A 118 11.02 -8.71 1.14
N LYS A 119 10.78 -9.23 -0.07
CA LYS A 119 10.26 -10.57 -0.33
C LYS A 119 11.08 -11.66 0.35
N ARG A 120 12.41 -11.59 0.29
CA ARG A 120 13.31 -12.54 0.97
C ARG A 120 13.15 -12.50 2.49
N LEU A 121 13.10 -11.30 3.05
CA LEU A 121 12.97 -11.10 4.49
C LEU A 121 11.58 -11.51 4.99
N ASN A 122 10.53 -11.20 4.24
CA ASN A 122 9.15 -11.58 4.54
C ASN A 122 8.96 -13.10 4.48
N ALA A 123 9.51 -13.77 3.46
CA ALA A 123 9.53 -15.23 3.39
C ALA A 123 10.21 -15.85 4.63
N ALA A 124 11.28 -15.24 5.13
CA ALA A 124 11.91 -15.66 6.38
C ALA A 124 10.99 -15.43 7.59
N SER A 125 10.21 -14.35 7.63
CA SER A 125 9.21 -14.10 8.69
C SER A 125 8.17 -15.22 8.82
N TYR A 126 7.76 -15.81 7.70
CA TYR A 126 6.84 -16.96 7.66
C TYR A 126 7.55 -18.33 7.71
N GLY A 127 8.88 -18.34 7.80
CA GLY A 127 9.65 -19.59 7.75
C GLY A 127 9.56 -20.33 6.41
N TYR A 128 9.14 -19.66 5.33
CA TYR A 128 8.96 -20.25 4.01
C TYR A 128 10.28 -20.80 3.47
N LYS A 129 10.27 -22.07 3.04
CA LYS A 129 11.44 -22.80 2.52
C LYS A 129 11.34 -23.17 1.03
N GLY A 130 10.23 -22.81 0.38
CA GLY A 130 10.04 -23.05 -1.05
C GLY A 130 10.89 -22.12 -1.92
N ARG A 131 10.74 -22.25 -3.24
CA ARG A 131 11.43 -21.35 -4.19
C ARG A 131 10.75 -20.00 -4.13
N LEU A 132 11.51 -18.92 -4.00
CA LEU A 132 10.95 -17.57 -3.94
C LEU A 132 10.20 -17.14 -5.20
N GLY A 133 10.42 -17.80 -6.34
CA GLY A 133 9.61 -17.59 -7.55
C GLY A 133 8.17 -18.11 -7.42
N ASP A 134 7.91 -19.03 -6.49
CA ASP A 134 6.60 -19.64 -6.28
C ASP A 134 5.83 -18.93 -5.14
N ALA A 135 6.48 -17.98 -4.45
CA ALA A 135 5.85 -17.11 -3.45
C ALA A 135 5.63 -15.72 -4.04
N GLU A 136 4.61 -15.01 -3.60
CA GLU A 136 4.37 -13.60 -3.98
C GLU A 136 4.67 -12.67 -2.80
N TYR A 137 4.86 -11.38 -3.09
CA TYR A 137 5.13 -10.36 -2.06
C TYR A 137 4.03 -9.30 -1.98
N ASP A 138 3.67 -8.72 -3.12
CA ASP A 138 2.56 -7.77 -3.24
C ASP A 138 1.35 -8.51 -3.84
N HIS A 139 0.22 -8.50 -3.13
CA HIS A 139 -1.07 -9.01 -3.58
C HIS A 139 -2.14 -7.92 -3.51
#